data_AF-A0A838KM86-F1
#
_entry.id   AF-A0A838KM86-F1
#
_cell.length_a   1.000
_cell.length_b   1.000
_cell.length_c   1.000
_cell.angle_alpha   90.00
_cell.angle_beta   90.00
_cell.angle_gamma   90.00
#
_symmetry.space_group_name_H-M   'P 1'
#
loop_
_entity.id
_entity.type
_entity.pdbx_description
1 polymer ?
#
loop_
_entity_poly.entity_id
_entity_poly.type
_entity_poly.pdbx_seq_one_letter_code
_entity_poly.pdbx_strand_id
1 'polypeptide(L)'
;MNAYIPILGLGALAAAFAVGSVVASSMLGPKRYNRAKLDSYECGIQPTPQPIGGGKFPVKYYITAMLFIVFDIEIIFLFPWAVYFDSMAMFGLV
;
A
#
# COMPACT_ATOMS: atom_id res chain seq x y z
N MET A 1 17.65 -22.64 -14.56
CA MET A 1 16.59 -22.76 -13.53
C MET A 1 15.96 -21.39 -13.40
N ASN A 2 14.64 -21.25 -13.63
CA ASN A 2 14.03 -19.94 -13.83
C ASN A 2 13.79 -19.25 -12.46
N ALA A 3 14.51 -18.16 -12.18
CA ALA A 3 14.51 -17.49 -10.87
C ALA A 3 13.14 -16.92 -10.46
N TYR A 4 12.22 -16.75 -11.40
CA TYR A 4 10.87 -16.25 -11.14
C TYR A 4 9.93 -17.28 -10.51
N ILE A 5 10.17 -18.58 -10.73
CA ILE A 5 9.33 -19.66 -10.17
C ILE A 5 9.29 -19.61 -8.64
N PRO A 6 10.42 -19.57 -7.91
CA PRO A 6 10.38 -19.48 -6.45
C PRO A 6 9.78 -18.17 -5.95
N ILE A 7 9.97 -17.04 -6.65
CA ILE A 7 9.39 -15.74 -6.29
C ILE A 7 7.86 -15.80 -6.34
N LEU A 8 7.30 -16.31 -7.44
CA LEU A 8 5.87 -16.48 -7.60
C LEU A 8 5.30 -17.49 -6.60
N GLY A 9 6.02 -18.58 -6.33
CA GLY A 9 5.63 -19.58 -5.34
C GLY A 9 5.53 -18.99 -3.92
N LEU A 10 6.52 -18.19 -3.51
CA LEU A 10 6.50 -17.49 -2.22
C LEU A 10 5.37 -16.46 -2.14
N GLY A 11 5.16 -15.69 -3.22
CA GLY A 11 4.05 -14.72 -3.28
C GLY A 11 2.68 -15.40 -3.14
N ALA A 12 2.48 -16.53 -3.82
CA ALA A 12 1.25 -17.31 -3.72
C ALA A 12 1.05 -17.90 -2.32
N LEU A 13 2.12 -18.43 -1.70
CA LEU A 13 2.06 -18.94 -0.33
C LEU A 13 1.71 -17.84 0.68
N ALA A 14 2.33 -16.66 0.56
CA ALA A 14 2.06 -15.52 1.41
C ALA A 14 0.60 -15.05 1.28
N ALA A 15 0.10 -14.93 0.05
CA ALA A 15 -1.30 -14.59 -0.21
C ALA A 15 -2.26 -15.64 0.34
N ALA A 16 -1.97 -16.93 0.15
CA ALA A 16 -2.78 -18.03 0.67
C ALA A 16 -2.83 -18.01 2.21
N PHE A 17 -1.70 -17.75 2.87
CA PHE A 17 -1.65 -17.61 4.32
C PHE A 17 -2.45 -16.40 4.82
N ALA A 18 -2.30 -15.23 4.18
CA ALA A 18 -3.05 -14.03 4.53
C ALA A 18 -4.57 -14.24 4.38
N VAL A 19 -5.02 -14.69 3.21
CA VAL A 19 -6.44 -14.97 2.96
C VAL A 19 -6.95 -16.07 3.88
N GLY A 20 -6.20 -17.18 4.00
CA GLY A 20 -6.56 -18.31 4.84
C GLY A 20 -6.73 -17.92 6.30
N SER A 21 -5.85 -17.07 6.84
CA SER A 21 -5.94 -16.59 8.22
C SER A 21 -7.15 -15.69 8.47
N VAL A 22 -7.46 -14.76 7.54
CA VAL A 22 -8.67 -13.92 7.64
C VAL A 22 -9.94 -14.77 7.56
N VAL A 23 -9.99 -15.72 6.62
CA VAL A 23 -11.14 -16.64 6.47
C VAL A 23 -11.30 -17.50 7.73
N ALA A 24 -10.23 -18.12 8.21
CA ALA A 24 -10.26 -18.93 9.43
C ALA A 24 -10.73 -18.11 10.64
N SER A 25 -10.18 -16.91 10.84
CA SER A 25 -10.60 -15.99 11.90
C SER A 25 -12.10 -15.66 11.83
N SER A 26 -12.62 -15.40 10.64
CA SER A 26 -14.04 -15.10 10.42
C SER A 26 -14.98 -16.29 10.65
N MET A 27 -14.50 -17.52 10.45
CA MET A 27 -15.28 -18.75 10.62
C MET A 27 -15.25 -19.29 12.05
N LEU A 28 -14.11 -19.21 12.72
CA LEU A 28 -13.89 -19.77 14.06
C LEU A 28 -14.34 -18.83 15.19
N GLY A 29 -14.43 -17.51 14.93
CA GLY A 29 -14.79 -16.51 15.93
C GLY A 29 -16.29 -16.50 16.33
N PRO A 30 -16.63 -16.16 17.61
CA PRO A 30 -18.02 -16.00 18.03
C PRO A 30 -18.74 -14.86 17.30
N LYS A 31 -19.83 -15.18 16.58
CA LYS A 31 -20.64 -14.22 15.82
C LYS A 31 -21.66 -13.48 16.67
N ARG A 32 -21.19 -12.68 17.64
CA ARG A 32 -22.05 -11.81 18.47
C ARG A 32 -22.13 -10.42 17.84
N TYR A 33 -23.22 -10.17 17.14
CA TYR A 33 -23.54 -8.86 16.55
C TYR A 33 -24.29 -8.00 17.56
N ASN A 34 -23.86 -6.76 17.72
CA ASN A 34 -24.52 -5.75 18.55
C ASN A 34 -24.41 -4.41 17.80
N ARG A 35 -25.48 -3.62 17.76
CA ARG A 35 -25.48 -2.29 17.13
C ARG A 35 -24.34 -1.42 17.64
N ALA A 36 -24.12 -1.39 18.96
CA ALA A 36 -23.02 -0.63 19.56
C ALA A 36 -21.61 -1.14 19.20
N LYS A 37 -21.48 -2.43 18.85
CA LYS A 37 -20.19 -3.04 18.43
C LYS A 37 -19.85 -2.72 16.97
N LEU A 38 -20.86 -2.44 16.15
CA LEU A 38 -20.73 -2.14 14.73
C LEU A 38 -20.74 -0.62 14.46
N ASP A 39 -20.96 0.19 15.49
CA ASP A 39 -20.96 1.64 15.38
C ASP A 39 -19.53 2.19 15.29
N SER A 40 -19.40 3.40 14.75
CA SER A 40 -18.11 4.10 14.69
C SER A 40 -17.62 4.44 16.10
N TYR A 41 -16.31 4.35 16.31
CA TYR A 41 -15.73 4.64 17.61
C TYR A 41 -15.67 6.15 17.88
N GLU A 42 -16.50 6.62 18.81
CA GLU A 42 -16.38 7.94 19.45
C GLU A 42 -16.82 7.87 20.94
N CYS A 43 -16.45 6.80 21.66
CA CYS A 43 -16.78 6.61 23.09
C CYS A 43 -18.28 6.76 23.44
N GLY A 44 -19.19 6.41 22.53
CA GLY A 44 -20.64 6.53 22.71
C GLY A 44 -21.23 7.90 22.36
N ILE A 45 -20.40 8.86 21.93
CA ILE A 45 -20.86 10.07 21.25
C ILE A 45 -21.24 9.69 19.83
N GLN A 46 -22.34 10.26 19.31
CA GLN A 46 -22.71 10.08 17.92
C GLN A 46 -21.61 10.66 17.04
N PRO A 47 -21.06 9.88 16.09
CA PRO A 47 -19.93 10.33 15.29
C PRO A 47 -20.24 11.66 14.63
N THR A 48 -19.26 12.57 14.65
CA THR A 48 -19.44 13.90 14.04
C THR A 48 -19.91 13.69 12.59
N PRO A 49 -21.11 14.17 12.20
CA PRO A 49 -21.62 13.95 10.85
C PRO A 49 -20.61 14.52 9.86
N GLN A 50 -20.07 13.68 8.99
CA GLN A 50 -19.24 14.20 7.93
C GLN A 50 -20.08 15.16 7.08
N PRO A 51 -19.55 16.33 6.69
CA PRO A 51 -20.25 17.26 5.81
C PRO A 51 -20.77 16.50 4.58
N ILE A 52 -21.95 16.87 4.07
CA ILE A 52 -22.51 16.28 2.85
C ILE A 52 -21.47 16.47 1.72
N GLY A 53 -20.72 15.40 1.39
CA GLY A 53 -19.54 15.46 0.52
C GLY A 53 -18.18 15.11 1.15
N GLY A 54 -18.13 14.66 2.41
CA GLY A 54 -16.93 14.07 3.04
C GLY A 54 -15.84 15.04 3.49
N GLY A 55 -16.13 16.35 3.53
CA GLY A 55 -15.13 17.37 3.83
C GLY A 55 -13.96 17.42 2.83
N LYS A 56 -13.20 18.52 2.81
CA LYS A 56 -11.96 18.58 2.02
C LYS A 56 -10.79 18.11 2.89
N PHE A 57 -10.17 17.00 2.54
CA PHE A 57 -8.91 16.61 3.14
C PHE A 57 -7.82 17.63 2.77
N PRO A 58 -6.84 17.89 3.67
CA PRO A 58 -5.75 18.81 3.39
C PRO A 58 -4.99 18.46 2.09
N VAL A 59 -4.75 19.46 1.24
CA VAL A 59 -4.09 19.31 -0.07
C VAL A 59 -2.65 18.79 0.03
N LYS A 60 -2.02 18.89 1.22
CA LYS A 60 -0.66 18.38 1.47
C LYS A 60 -0.46 16.93 1.03
N TYR A 61 -1.46 16.06 1.20
CA TYR A 61 -1.36 14.65 0.78
C TYR A 61 -1.30 14.51 -0.73
N TYR A 62 -2.01 15.36 -1.47
CA TYR A 62 -1.95 15.40 -2.93
C TYR A 62 -0.58 15.85 -3.42
N ILE A 63 -0.02 16.91 -2.83
CA ILE A 63 1.32 17.41 -3.21
C ILE A 63 2.38 16.35 -2.91
N THR A 64 2.30 15.67 -1.75
CA THR A 64 3.21 14.57 -1.42
C THR A 64 3.10 13.41 -2.42
N ALA A 65 1.90 12.99 -2.80
CA ALA A 65 1.69 11.92 -3.77
C ALA A 65 2.17 12.29 -5.18
N MET A 66 1.88 13.53 -5.62
CA MET A 66 2.35 14.07 -6.90
C MET A 66 3.88 14.09 -6.97
N LEU A 67 4.52 14.58 -5.91
CA LEU A 67 5.97 14.63 -5.80
C LEU A 67 6.59 13.22 -5.79
N PHE A 68 5.98 12.27 -5.07
CA PHE A 68 6.39 10.87 -5.08
C PHE A 68 6.35 10.27 -6.49
N ILE A 69 5.27 10.49 -7.25
CA ILE A 69 5.13 9.98 -8.63
C ILE A 69 6.22 10.57 -9.53
N VAL A 70 6.48 11.88 -9.43
CA VAL A 70 7.52 12.53 -10.23
C VAL A 70 8.90 11.97 -9.91
N PHE A 71 9.24 11.81 -8.62
CA PHE A 71 10.53 11.22 -8.22
C PHE A 71 10.66 9.74 -8.58
N ASP A 72 9.58 8.97 -8.51
CA ASP A 72 9.60 7.55 -8.91
C ASP A 72 9.89 7.42 -10.42
N ILE A 73 9.30 8.29 -11.24
CA ILE A 73 9.60 8.39 -12.67
C ILE A 73 11.06 8.79 -12.91
N GLU A 74 11.59 9.76 -12.16
CA GLU A 74 13.01 10.15 -12.24
C GLU A 74 13.94 8.98 -11.92
N ILE A 75 13.63 8.21 -10.88
CA ILE A 75 14.40 7.03 -10.49
C ILE A 75 14.40 5.96 -11.60
N ILE A 76 13.29 5.75 -12.31
CA ILE A 76 13.25 4.84 -13.48
C ILE A 76 14.27 5.25 -14.55
N PHE A 77 14.52 6.55 -14.75
CA PHE A 77 15.56 7.03 -15.67
C PHE A 77 16.97 6.91 -15.08
N LEU A 78 17.13 7.06 -13.77
CA LEU A 78 18.42 6.91 -13.09
C LEU A 78 18.86 5.43 -13.00
N PHE A 79 17.94 4.46 -13.00
CA PHE A 79 18.26 3.04 -12.88
C PHE A 79 19.20 2.51 -13.97
N PRO A 80 18.94 2.71 -15.28
CA PRO A 80 19.86 2.31 -16.33
C PRO A 80 21.23 2.99 -16.20
N TRP A 81 21.25 4.29 -15.88
CA TRP A 81 22.50 5.02 -15.63
C TRP A 81 23.30 4.38 -14.48
N ALA A 82 22.64 4.01 -13.37
CA ALA A 82 23.29 3.37 -12.23
C ALA A 82 23.83 1.97 -12.54
N VAL A 83 23.12 1.17 -13.34
CA VAL A 83 23.55 -0.19 -13.72
C VAL A 83 24.72 -0.16 -14.69
N TYR A 84 24.79 0.82 -15.59
CA TYR A 84 25.82 0.91 -16.63
C TYR A 84 26.92 1.95 -16.35
N PHE A 85 26.95 2.52 -15.15
CA PHE A 85 27.83 3.62 -14.77
C PHE A 85 29.31 3.37 -15.12
N ASP A 86 29.83 2.19 -14.78
CA ASP A 86 31.22 1.79 -15.05
C ASP A 86 31.58 1.81 -16.54
N SER A 87 30.61 1.53 -17.42
CA SER A 87 30.80 1.51 -18.87
C SER A 87 30.79 2.89 -19.51
N MET A 88 30.25 3.90 -18.82
CA MET A 88 30.13 5.27 -19.35
C MET A 88 31.31 6.18 -18.98
N ALA A 89 32.17 5.76 -18.05
CA ALA A 89 33.36 6.50 -17.62
C ALA A 89 33.05 8.00 -17.40
N MET A 90 33.83 8.91 -18.02
CA MET A 90 33.63 10.37 -17.87
C MET A 90 32.36 10.92 -18.53
N PHE A 91 31.73 10.18 -19.45
CA PHE A 91 30.48 10.61 -20.11
C PHE A 91 29.27 10.42 -19.19
N GLY A 92 29.35 9.54 -18.19
CA GLY A 92 28.30 9.34 -17.19
C GLY A 92 28.31 10.36 -16.04
N LEU A 93 29.26 11.30 -16.02
CA LEU A 93 29.44 12.30 -14.97
C LEU A 93 28.69 13.62 -15.25
N VAL A 94 27.91 13.66 -16.34
CA VAL A 94 27.08 14.80 -16.78
C VAL A 94 25.60 14.43 -16.67
#